data_AF-A0A0C3CEE9-F1
#
_entry.id   AF-A0A0C3CEE9-F1
#
_cell.length_a   1.000
_cell.length_b   1.000
_cell.length_c   1.000
_cell.angle_alpha   90.00
_cell.angle_beta   90.00
_cell.angle_gamma   90.00
#
_symmetry.space_group_name_H-M   'P 1'
#
loop_
_entity.id
_entity.type
_entity.pdbx_description
1 polymer ?
#
loop_
_entity_poly.entity_id
_entity_poly.type
_entity_poly.pdbx_seq_one_letter_code
_entity_poly.pdbx_strand_id
1 'polypeptide(L)'
;MILDEKVIMSLPPPPYLSNRTHRTPPSLQSTLTLTSLPPHILLQIIHHTFPQGIAAAPTPLNSASYGYDTARLYQDTKPERQRKTLFWLSTSLRLVSRTLYTACMHVLRSTYLPAYQALIRPPYSTDPFPIGVLSPNSDPSTSSSSSSPPAYDTPTPPTTSSSPLITLHRETAILDHFILLKVRQDVFLDDTSLHIDREDAFRDLFDVAQPRARLEDLVRIIGVKEGIVYVPGARSNNSASFGTTTATTSTPPKHHQESHSTDSPPRAQSQPQAQQHPPKPRRSFFSFLSSSSPSSSPSPSPTPSPSPFPSPAPQITPLPFPALSISFSPRRAGLILNRTRTVAEVARRAGGYAGGGTGTGARGRETLEELAAALVGGLKVWLVEG
;
A
#
# COMPACT_ATOMS: atom_id res chain seq x y z
N MET A 1 -22.95 4.85 1.97
CA MET A 1 -22.75 5.55 0.69
C MET A 1 -21.66 4.77 -0.03
N ILE A 2 -22.02 3.98 -1.04
CA ILE A 2 -21.02 3.26 -1.83
C ILE A 2 -20.33 4.34 -2.66
N LEU A 3 -19.04 4.57 -2.45
CA LEU A 3 -18.24 5.36 -3.39
C LEU A 3 -18.43 4.70 -4.75
N ASP A 4 -19.27 5.32 -5.58
CA ASP A 4 -19.47 4.86 -6.94
C ASP A 4 -18.12 5.02 -7.63
N GLU A 5 -17.39 3.92 -7.82
CA GLU A 5 -16.04 3.89 -8.43
C GLU A 5 -16.04 4.59 -9.81
N LYS A 6 -17.23 4.85 -10.37
CA LYS A 6 -17.46 5.66 -11.57
C LYS A 6 -17.10 7.14 -11.44
N VAL A 7 -17.18 7.77 -10.26
CA VAL A 7 -16.92 9.22 -10.12
C VAL A 7 -15.42 9.53 -9.90
N ILE A 8 -14.63 8.52 -9.52
CA ILE A 8 -13.15 8.60 -9.50
C ILE A 8 -12.57 7.70 -10.60
N MET A 9 -13.22 7.65 -11.77
CA MET A 9 -12.57 7.17 -13.00
C MET A 9 -11.44 8.14 -13.37
N SER A 10 -10.35 8.08 -12.61
CA SER A 10 -9.03 8.36 -13.15
C SER A 10 -8.87 7.40 -14.32
N LEU A 11 -9.05 7.92 -15.54
CA LEU A 11 -8.78 7.20 -16.77
C LEU A 11 -7.41 6.52 -16.58
N PRO A 12 -7.31 5.18 -16.73
CA PRO A 12 -6.02 4.52 -16.64
C PRO A 12 -5.07 5.24 -17.61
N PRO A 13 -3.82 5.52 -17.19
CA PRO A 13 -2.87 6.19 -18.07
C PRO A 13 -2.87 5.48 -19.42
N PRO A 14 -2.90 6.21 -20.55
CA PRO A 14 -2.96 5.61 -21.87
C PRO A 14 -1.90 4.51 -21.98
N PRO A 15 -2.22 3.33 -22.54
CA PRO A 15 -1.22 2.30 -22.75
C PRO A 15 -0.14 2.88 -23.64
N TYR A 16 1.03 3.17 -23.05
CA TYR A 16 2.19 3.63 -23.80
C TYR A 16 2.54 2.51 -24.79
N LEU A 17 2.27 2.75 -26.08
CA LEU A 17 2.58 1.82 -27.14
C LEU A 17 4.10 1.65 -27.18
N SER A 18 4.58 0.52 -26.66
CA SER A 18 5.97 0.11 -26.83
C SER A 18 6.20 -0.13 -28.32
N ASN A 19 6.89 0.82 -28.96
CA ASN A 19 7.16 0.82 -30.39
C ASN A 19 7.77 -0.53 -30.83
N ARG A 20 7.04 -1.26 -31.67
CA ARG A 20 7.43 -2.58 -32.19
C ARG A 20 8.34 -2.38 -33.40
N THR A 21 9.58 -2.83 -33.26
CA THR A 21 10.58 -3.17 -34.29
C THR A 21 10.19 -2.89 -35.75
N HIS A 22 10.55 -1.71 -36.26
CA HIS A 22 10.58 -1.46 -37.71
C HIS A 22 12.03 -1.22 -38.17
N ARG A 23 12.37 -1.91 -39.26
CA ARG A 23 13.65 -1.94 -39.98
C ARG A 23 14.26 -0.54 -40.12
N THR A 24 15.53 -0.44 -39.77
CA THR A 24 16.37 0.77 -39.72
C THR A 24 16.56 1.45 -41.08
N PRO A 25 16.09 2.70 -41.27
CA PRO A 25 16.71 3.66 -42.17
C PRO A 25 17.92 4.34 -41.47
N PRO A 26 18.80 5.01 -42.24
CA PRO A 26 20.06 5.55 -41.71
C PRO A 26 19.84 6.65 -40.68
N SER A 27 20.73 6.62 -39.68
CA SER A 27 20.84 7.51 -38.53
C SER A 27 20.67 9.00 -38.87
N LEU A 28 19.47 9.52 -38.64
CA LEU A 28 19.22 10.95 -38.57
C LEU A 28 18.91 11.30 -37.11
N GLN A 29 19.85 12.03 -36.53
CA GLN A 29 19.78 12.89 -35.33
C GLN A 29 18.66 12.52 -34.33
N SER A 30 19.05 11.88 -33.23
CA SER A 30 18.16 11.66 -32.08
C SER A 30 17.61 13.01 -31.62
N THR A 31 16.33 13.27 -31.91
CA THR A 31 15.63 14.45 -31.42
C THR A 31 15.65 14.41 -29.90
N LEU A 32 16.25 15.43 -29.27
CA LEU A 32 16.26 15.58 -27.82
C LEU A 32 14.80 15.74 -27.37
N THR A 33 14.30 14.76 -26.62
CA THR A 33 12.94 14.74 -26.09
C THR A 33 12.99 15.02 -24.59
N LEU A 34 11.89 15.49 -24.00
CA LEU A 34 11.82 15.66 -22.54
C LEU A 34 12.11 14.35 -21.77
N THR A 35 11.91 13.20 -22.41
CA THR A 35 12.25 11.88 -21.86
C THR A 35 13.74 11.58 -21.81
N SER A 36 14.59 12.28 -22.58
CA SER A 36 16.05 12.11 -22.53
C SER A 36 16.71 12.98 -21.46
N LEU A 37 15.97 13.87 -20.80
CA LEU A 37 16.52 14.71 -19.74
C LEU A 37 16.77 13.90 -18.46
N PRO A 38 17.90 14.13 -17.77
CA PRO A 38 18.14 13.54 -16.46
C PRO A 38 17.03 13.89 -15.44
N PRO A 39 16.69 12.98 -14.50
CA PRO A 39 15.60 13.21 -13.55
C PRO A 39 15.73 14.49 -12.71
N HIS A 40 16.95 14.89 -12.33
CA HIS A 40 17.19 16.10 -11.55
C HIS A 40 16.86 17.38 -12.33
N ILE A 41 17.08 17.41 -13.65
CA ILE A 41 16.70 18.54 -14.51
C ILE A 41 15.17 18.63 -14.61
N LEU A 42 14.48 17.49 -14.75
CA LEU A 42 13.01 17.46 -14.75
C LEU A 42 12.43 18.00 -13.45
N LEU A 43 13.01 17.61 -12.31
CA LEU A 43 12.62 18.15 -11.00
C LEU A 43 12.87 19.66 -10.93
N GLN A 44 14.01 20.15 -11.39
CA GLN A 44 14.31 21.59 -11.43
C GLN A 44 13.30 22.37 -12.29
N ILE A 45 12.96 21.85 -13.47
CA ILE A 45 11.92 22.45 -14.34
C ILE A 45 10.59 22.54 -13.58
N ILE A 46 10.16 21.45 -12.92
CA ILE A 46 8.93 21.43 -12.12
C ILE A 46 9.02 22.46 -10.98
N HIS A 47 10.13 22.55 -10.26
CA HIS A 47 10.32 23.53 -9.20
C HIS A 47 10.23 24.99 -9.70
N HIS A 48 10.69 25.26 -10.92
CA HIS A 48 10.54 26.59 -11.54
C HIS A 48 9.10 26.93 -11.95
N THR A 49 8.18 25.97 -12.02
CA THR A 49 6.75 26.25 -12.27
C THR A 49 6.01 26.80 -11.04
N PHE A 50 6.58 26.66 -9.85
CA PHE A 50 6.00 27.23 -8.64
C PHE A 50 6.23 28.74 -8.58
N PRO A 51 5.32 29.51 -7.97
CA PRO A 51 5.51 30.94 -7.77
C PRO A 51 6.79 31.18 -6.98
N GLN A 52 7.84 31.59 -7.69
CA GLN A 52 9.10 31.99 -7.06
C GLN A 52 8.79 33.22 -6.22
N GLY A 53 9.18 33.17 -4.96
CA GLY A 53 8.84 34.15 -3.94
C GLY A 53 9.48 35.53 -4.16
N ILE A 54 9.68 35.99 -5.40
CA ILE A 54 9.99 37.38 -5.70
C ILE A 54 8.89 38.20 -5.04
N ALA A 55 9.21 38.73 -3.88
CA ALA A 55 8.44 39.75 -3.23
C ALA A 55 8.45 40.88 -4.25
N ALA A 56 7.37 41.00 -5.01
CA ALA A 56 7.09 42.24 -5.69
C ALA A 56 6.99 43.25 -4.56
N ALA A 57 8.11 43.92 -4.27
CA ALA A 57 8.08 45.18 -3.58
C ALA A 57 6.97 45.98 -4.28
N PRO A 58 5.98 46.49 -3.54
CA PRO A 58 4.96 47.32 -4.14
C PRO A 58 5.72 48.43 -4.84
N THR A 59 5.79 48.37 -6.16
CA THR A 59 6.40 49.42 -6.95
C THR A 59 5.22 50.32 -7.29
N PRO A 60 5.00 51.43 -6.56
CA PRO A 60 3.90 52.34 -6.84
C PRO A 60 4.24 53.11 -8.12
N LEU A 61 4.08 52.48 -9.28
CA LEU A 61 4.24 53.16 -10.56
C LEU A 61 2.95 53.04 -11.36
N ASN A 62 2.06 53.96 -11.03
CA ASN A 62 1.39 54.89 -11.94
C ASN A 62 1.62 54.60 -13.44
N SER A 63 0.98 53.56 -13.97
CA SER A 63 0.90 53.30 -15.40
C SER A 63 -0.54 52.93 -15.71
N ALA A 64 -1.33 53.96 -15.94
CA ALA A 64 -2.64 53.86 -16.56
C ALA A 64 -2.41 53.50 -18.04
N SER A 65 -2.16 52.23 -18.33
CA SER A 65 -2.12 51.72 -19.70
C SER A 65 -3.07 50.53 -19.80
N TYR A 66 -4.16 50.77 -20.52
CA TYR A 66 -5.24 49.86 -20.83
C TYR A 66 -4.69 48.53 -21.39
N GLY A 67 -4.65 47.50 -20.55
CA GLY A 67 -4.19 46.17 -20.94
C GLY A 67 -4.57 45.14 -19.88
N TYR A 68 -5.80 44.62 -20.00
CA TYR A 68 -6.35 43.49 -19.25
C TYR A 68 -6.53 43.68 -17.73
N ASP A 69 -7.59 44.41 -17.35
CA ASP A 69 -8.16 44.45 -15.99
C ASP A 69 -8.69 43.08 -15.48
N THR A 70 -8.71 42.05 -16.33
CA THR A 70 -9.01 40.67 -15.90
C THR A 70 -7.97 40.09 -14.93
N ALA A 71 -6.76 40.65 -14.87
CA ALA A 71 -5.73 40.23 -13.91
C ALA A 71 -5.93 40.82 -12.51
N ARG A 72 -6.79 41.83 -12.33
CA ARG A 72 -7.04 42.47 -11.03
C ARG A 72 -8.22 41.90 -10.25
N LEU A 73 -9.15 41.23 -10.91
CA LEU A 73 -10.35 40.67 -10.27
C LEU A 73 -10.09 39.34 -9.54
N TYR A 74 -9.00 38.65 -9.86
CA TYR A 74 -8.56 37.42 -9.18
C TYR A 74 -7.07 37.53 -8.86
N GLN A 75 -6.72 38.37 -7.88
CA GLN A 75 -5.38 38.31 -7.30
C GLN A 75 -5.27 37.04 -6.45
N ASP A 76 -5.09 35.89 -7.11
CA ASP A 76 -4.79 34.65 -6.42
C ASP A 76 -3.60 34.91 -5.49
N THR A 77 -3.80 34.66 -4.20
CA THR A 77 -2.71 34.76 -3.24
C THR A 77 -1.59 33.77 -3.61
N LYS A 78 -0.36 34.02 -3.17
CA LYS A 78 0.76 33.08 -3.41
C LYS A 78 0.41 31.62 -3.07
N PRO A 79 -0.21 31.30 -1.90
CA PRO A 79 -0.60 29.92 -1.59
C PRO A 79 -1.72 29.38 -2.50
N GLU A 80 -2.69 30.20 -2.92
CA GLU A 80 -3.71 29.79 -3.90
C GLU A 80 -3.09 29.39 -5.23
N ARG A 81 -2.17 30.20 -5.75
CA ARG A 81 -1.44 29.88 -6.98
C ARG A 81 -0.62 28.60 -6.83
N GLN A 82 0.04 28.40 -5.69
CA GLN A 82 0.77 27.17 -5.41
C GLN A 82 -0.16 25.95 -5.43
N ARG A 83 -1.35 26.03 -4.81
CA ARG A 83 -2.35 24.95 -4.81
C ARG A 83 -2.87 24.66 -6.22
N LYS A 84 -3.16 25.70 -7.01
CA LYS A 84 -3.53 25.56 -8.43
C LYS A 84 -2.44 24.89 -9.26
N THR A 85 -1.16 25.24 -9.04
CA THR A 85 -0.02 24.55 -9.67
C THR A 85 0.00 23.07 -9.28
N LEU A 86 -0.11 22.73 -7.99
CA LEU A 86 -0.15 21.33 -7.52
C LEU A 86 -1.32 20.55 -8.13
N PHE A 87 -2.49 21.17 -8.26
CA PHE A 87 -3.66 20.58 -8.92
C PHE A 87 -3.41 20.28 -10.38
N TRP A 88 -2.80 21.24 -11.09
CA TRP A 88 -2.42 21.05 -12.48
C TRP A 88 -1.39 19.93 -12.65
N LEU A 89 -0.37 19.85 -11.78
CA LEU A 89 0.60 18.74 -11.76
C LEU A 89 -0.10 17.39 -11.57
N SER A 90 -1.11 17.32 -10.71
CA SER A 90 -1.83 16.08 -10.40
C SER A 90 -2.74 15.60 -11.53
N THR A 91 -3.31 16.50 -12.33
CA THR A 91 -4.35 16.21 -13.33
C THR A 91 -3.84 16.20 -14.76
N SER A 92 -3.03 17.19 -15.16
CA SER A 92 -2.73 17.45 -16.57
C SER A 92 -1.44 16.78 -17.04
N LEU A 93 -0.42 16.66 -16.16
CA LEU A 93 0.89 16.16 -16.56
C LEU A 93 1.00 14.63 -16.65
N ARG A 94 -0.04 13.90 -16.24
CA ARG A 94 -0.08 12.42 -16.38
C ARG A 94 -0.05 11.96 -17.84
N LEU A 95 -0.39 12.84 -18.79
CA LEU A 95 -0.57 12.53 -20.21
C LEU A 95 0.67 12.81 -21.07
N VAL A 96 1.68 13.50 -20.55
CA VAL A 96 2.81 14.00 -21.37
C VAL A 96 3.92 12.96 -21.50
N SER A 97 4.48 12.49 -20.39
CA SER A 97 5.50 11.44 -20.40
C SER A 97 5.59 10.74 -19.04
N ARG A 98 5.99 9.46 -19.05
CA ARG A 98 6.16 8.67 -17.81
C ARG A 98 7.24 9.24 -16.88
N THR A 99 8.32 9.77 -17.44
CA THR A 99 9.42 10.36 -16.66
C THR A 99 8.97 11.64 -15.96
N LEU A 100 8.25 12.51 -16.68
CA LEU A 100 7.70 13.73 -16.10
C LEU A 100 6.64 13.41 -15.04
N TYR A 101 5.74 12.46 -15.31
CA TYR A 101 4.77 11.97 -14.32
C TYR A 101 5.45 11.54 -13.02
N THR A 102 6.55 10.78 -13.13
CA THR A 102 7.30 10.32 -11.97
C THR A 102 7.87 11.50 -11.17
N ALA A 103 8.47 12.48 -11.84
CA ALA A 103 9.01 13.67 -11.20
C ALA A 103 7.90 14.53 -10.54
N CYS A 104 6.75 14.68 -11.19
CA CYS A 104 5.59 15.38 -10.61
C CYS A 104 5.04 14.66 -9.38
N MET A 105 4.88 13.34 -9.47
CA MET A 105 4.43 12.53 -8.33
C MET A 105 5.43 12.57 -7.18
N HIS A 106 6.73 12.66 -7.46
CA HIS A 106 7.73 12.86 -6.41
C HIS A 106 7.50 14.16 -5.65
N VAL A 107 7.33 15.29 -6.35
CA VAL A 107 7.06 16.60 -5.73
C VAL A 107 5.73 16.58 -4.96
N LEU A 108 4.68 16.01 -5.54
CA LEU A 108 3.37 15.89 -4.87
C LEU A 108 3.46 15.04 -3.60
N ARG A 109 4.09 13.87 -3.68
CA ARG A 109 4.25 12.98 -2.53
C ARG A 109 5.08 13.63 -1.43
N SER A 110 6.22 14.25 -1.74
CA SER A 110 7.03 14.92 -0.72
C SER A 110 6.29 16.08 -0.05
N THR A 111 5.48 16.82 -0.81
CA THR A 111 4.69 17.95 -0.29
C THR A 111 3.58 17.49 0.67
N TYR A 112 2.88 16.41 0.32
CA TYR A 112 1.70 15.95 1.06
C TYR A 112 1.98 14.81 2.06
N LEU A 113 3.18 14.23 2.06
CA LEU A 113 3.54 13.13 2.95
C LEU A 113 3.35 13.46 4.44
N PRO A 114 3.77 14.64 4.96
CA PRO A 114 3.56 14.95 6.38
C PRO A 114 2.08 15.01 6.76
N ALA A 115 1.24 15.59 5.90
CA ALA A 115 -0.21 15.67 6.11
C ALA A 115 -0.87 14.28 6.03
N TYR A 116 -0.42 13.42 5.12
CA TYR A 116 -0.86 12.04 5.04
C TYR A 116 -0.50 11.28 6.33
N GLN A 117 0.76 11.33 6.76
CA GLN A 117 1.25 10.65 7.97
C GLN A 117 0.48 11.02 9.24
N ALA A 118 0.02 12.26 9.37
CA ALA A 118 -0.80 12.71 10.50
C ALA A 118 -2.20 12.05 10.55
N LEU A 119 -2.71 11.55 9.43
CA LEU A 119 -4.04 10.94 9.31
C LEU A 119 -4.00 9.41 9.30
N ILE A 120 -2.82 8.83 9.05
CA ILE A 120 -2.60 7.38 9.12
C ILE A 120 -2.94 6.90 10.53
N ARG A 121 -3.72 5.82 10.61
CA ARG A 121 -4.04 5.18 11.89
C ARG A 121 -3.14 3.96 12.11
N PRO A 122 -2.24 3.97 13.12
CA PRO A 122 -1.61 2.74 13.58
C PRO A 122 -2.69 1.73 14.00
N PRO A 123 -2.59 0.43 13.66
CA PRO A 123 -1.44 -0.30 13.09
C PRO A 123 -1.49 -0.45 11.55
N TYR A 124 -2.34 0.30 10.85
CA TYR A 124 -2.72 0.04 9.46
C TYR A 124 -1.74 0.57 8.40
N SER A 125 -0.51 0.91 8.78
CA SER A 125 0.48 1.48 7.86
C SER A 125 1.71 0.61 7.74
N THR A 126 2.09 0.41 6.48
CA THR A 126 3.43 0.07 6.04
C THR A 126 3.99 1.37 5.51
N ASP A 127 5.02 1.93 6.14
CA ASP A 127 5.69 3.12 5.63
C ASP A 127 5.67 3.18 4.08
N PRO A 128 5.02 4.19 3.45
CA PRO A 128 4.85 4.23 1.99
C PRO A 128 6.20 4.30 1.25
N PHE A 129 7.27 4.62 1.98
CA PHE A 129 8.64 4.60 1.51
C PHE A 129 9.50 3.80 2.49
N PRO A 130 9.58 2.46 2.38
CA PRO A 130 10.46 1.70 3.26
C PRO A 130 11.92 2.06 2.94
N ILE A 131 12.45 3.05 3.65
CA ILE A 131 13.84 3.55 3.49
C ILE A 131 14.85 2.46 3.93
N GLY A 132 14.41 1.45 4.68
CA GLY A 132 15.31 0.49 5.36
C GLY A 132 15.43 -0.92 4.77
N VAL A 133 14.78 -1.30 3.66
CA VAL A 133 14.81 -2.71 3.18
C VAL A 133 15.76 -2.95 2.01
N LEU A 134 16.38 -1.89 1.47
CA LEU A 134 17.44 -2.06 0.47
C LEU A 134 18.75 -2.39 1.18
N SER A 135 19.06 -3.70 1.17
CA SER A 135 20.33 -4.37 1.51
C SER A 135 20.44 -4.96 2.93
N PRO A 136 19.88 -6.16 3.15
CA PRO A 136 20.32 -7.04 4.24
C PRO A 136 21.74 -7.63 4.04
N ASN A 137 22.47 -7.27 2.97
CA ASN A 137 23.81 -7.83 2.66
C ASN A 137 24.95 -6.80 2.59
N SER A 138 24.75 -5.57 3.06
CA SER A 138 25.92 -4.72 3.36
C SER A 138 26.50 -5.15 4.70
N ASP A 139 27.27 -6.24 4.70
CA ASP A 139 28.17 -6.57 5.79
C ASP A 139 29.05 -5.33 6.07
N PRO A 140 29.01 -4.76 7.28
CA PRO A 140 29.82 -3.59 7.64
C PRO A 140 31.31 -3.91 7.88
N SER A 141 31.81 -5.08 7.45
CA SER A 141 33.15 -5.58 7.77
C SER A 141 34.00 -5.87 6.54
N THR A 142 34.29 -4.86 5.72
CA THR A 142 35.55 -4.84 4.94
C THR A 142 36.00 -3.40 4.76
N SER A 143 36.60 -2.86 5.82
CA SER A 143 37.38 -1.63 5.77
C SER A 143 38.68 -1.85 5.00
N SER A 144 39.01 -0.85 4.18
CA SER A 144 40.35 -0.46 3.70
C SER A 144 41.10 -1.36 2.71
N SER A 145 40.98 -1.06 1.42
CA SER A 145 42.16 -0.85 0.58
C SER A 145 41.90 0.20 -0.50
N SER A 146 42.73 1.23 -0.47
CA SER A 146 42.84 2.32 -1.42
C SER A 146 43.52 1.85 -2.72
N SER A 147 42.89 2.02 -3.88
CA SER A 147 43.60 2.28 -5.14
C SER A 147 42.67 2.59 -6.32
N SER A 148 42.92 3.78 -6.89
CA SER A 148 42.81 4.13 -8.32
C SER A 148 41.42 4.32 -8.97
N PRO A 149 41.21 5.43 -9.70
CA PRO A 149 40.05 5.60 -10.59
C PRO A 149 40.22 4.71 -11.84
N PRO A 150 39.22 3.89 -12.21
CA PRO A 150 39.29 3.13 -13.45
C PRO A 150 39.11 4.08 -14.64
N ALA A 151 40.04 3.94 -15.59
CA ALA A 151 40.00 4.55 -16.89
C ALA A 151 38.76 4.11 -17.68
N TYR A 152 38.32 4.99 -18.58
CA TYR A 152 37.23 4.81 -19.53
C TYR A 152 37.31 3.46 -20.24
N ASP A 153 36.40 2.55 -19.89
CA ASP A 153 36.22 1.30 -20.61
C ASP A 153 34.76 1.12 -21.03
N THR A 154 34.60 1.10 -22.36
CA THR A 154 33.59 0.40 -23.16
C THR A 154 32.09 0.49 -22.77
N PRO A 155 31.21 1.04 -23.64
CA PRO A 155 29.77 1.12 -23.37
C PRO A 155 29.14 -0.27 -23.45
N THR A 156 29.00 -0.93 -22.31
CA THR A 156 28.17 -2.14 -22.21
C THR A 156 26.69 -1.70 -22.28
N PRO A 157 25.87 -2.28 -23.17
CA PRO A 157 24.46 -1.92 -23.27
C PRO A 157 23.76 -2.22 -21.94
N PRO A 158 23.00 -1.27 -21.36
CA PRO A 158 22.30 -1.48 -20.10
C PRO A 158 21.25 -2.57 -20.30
N THR A 159 21.54 -3.77 -19.81
CA THR A 159 20.61 -4.89 -19.78
C THR A 159 19.42 -4.52 -18.93
N THR A 160 18.29 -4.27 -19.60
CA THR A 160 16.91 -4.22 -19.07
C THR A 160 16.79 -3.67 -17.66
N SER A 161 16.70 -2.34 -17.58
CA SER A 161 16.27 -1.58 -16.42
C SER A 161 14.88 -2.04 -15.96
N SER A 162 14.82 -3.10 -15.15
CA SER A 162 13.65 -3.42 -14.34
C SER A 162 13.31 -2.16 -13.55
N SER A 163 12.29 -1.44 -14.00
CA SER A 163 11.97 -0.10 -13.52
C SER A 163 11.82 -0.14 -12.00
N PRO A 164 12.67 0.56 -11.23
CA PRO A 164 12.66 0.54 -9.75
C PRO A 164 11.41 1.20 -9.13
N LEU A 165 10.38 1.45 -9.95
CA LEU A 165 9.16 2.18 -9.62
C LEU A 165 7.90 1.35 -9.84
N ILE A 166 8.00 0.03 -10.08
CA ILE A 166 6.86 -0.84 -9.75
C ILE A 166 6.86 -0.90 -8.23
N THR A 167 6.32 0.14 -7.60
CA THR A 167 6.10 0.21 -6.17
C THR A 167 5.10 -0.89 -5.86
N LEU A 168 5.62 -2.07 -5.54
CA LEU A 168 4.84 -3.23 -5.13
C LEU A 168 3.93 -2.91 -3.94
N HIS A 169 4.32 -1.90 -3.16
CA HIS A 169 3.56 -1.33 -2.05
C HIS A 169 2.28 -0.69 -2.53
N ARG A 170 1.16 -1.28 -2.11
CA ARG A 170 -0.16 -0.78 -2.47
C ARG A 170 -0.54 0.46 -1.68
N GLU A 171 0.14 0.71 -0.55
CA GLU A 171 -0.02 1.95 0.23
C GLU A 171 0.43 3.21 -0.53
N THR A 172 1.40 3.10 -1.45
CA THR A 172 1.75 4.23 -2.33
C THR A 172 0.56 4.67 -3.18
N ALA A 173 -0.29 3.74 -3.62
CA ALA A 173 -1.52 4.10 -4.32
C ALA A 173 -2.49 4.84 -3.40
N ILE A 174 -2.59 4.48 -2.12
CA ILE A 174 -3.43 5.19 -1.15
C ILE A 174 -2.96 6.63 -0.95
N LEU A 175 -1.65 6.84 -0.81
CA LEU A 175 -1.06 8.18 -0.78
C LEU A 175 -1.40 8.98 -2.06
N ASP A 176 -1.32 8.36 -3.24
CA ASP A 176 -1.67 9.02 -4.50
C ASP A 176 -3.16 9.43 -4.57
N HIS A 177 -4.07 8.59 -4.03
CA HIS A 177 -5.48 8.93 -3.91
C HIS A 177 -5.71 10.05 -2.90
N PHE A 178 -5.01 10.02 -1.76
CA PHE A 178 -5.04 11.09 -0.77
C PHE A 178 -4.62 12.42 -1.38
N ILE A 179 -3.50 12.46 -2.11
CA ILE A 179 -3.02 13.65 -2.83
C ILE A 179 -4.09 14.16 -3.78
N LEU A 180 -4.68 13.29 -4.60
CA LEU A 180 -5.70 13.70 -5.56
C LEU A 180 -6.91 14.33 -4.88
N LEU A 181 -7.39 13.73 -3.78
CA LEU A 181 -8.51 14.27 -3.00
C LEU A 181 -8.13 15.60 -2.35
N LYS A 182 -6.96 15.66 -1.72
CA LYS A 182 -6.52 16.83 -0.94
C LYS A 182 -6.25 18.03 -1.82
N VAL A 183 -5.49 17.87 -2.90
CA VAL A 183 -5.19 18.95 -3.84
C VAL A 183 -6.47 19.49 -4.49
N ARG A 184 -7.43 18.60 -4.79
CA ARG A 184 -8.73 19.00 -5.33
C ARG A 184 -9.51 19.84 -4.30
N GLN A 185 -9.64 19.37 -3.06
CA GLN A 185 -10.32 20.08 -1.98
C GLN A 185 -9.67 21.46 -1.73
N ASP A 186 -8.35 21.48 -1.67
CA ASP A 186 -7.53 22.68 -1.47
C ASP A 186 -7.82 23.77 -2.54
N VAL A 187 -7.98 23.40 -3.81
CA VAL A 187 -8.36 24.36 -4.87
C VAL A 187 -9.83 24.78 -4.78
N PHE A 188 -10.74 23.86 -4.45
CA PHE A 188 -12.16 24.20 -4.33
C PHE A 188 -12.47 25.12 -3.14
N LEU A 189 -11.72 25.00 -2.05
CA LEU A 189 -11.80 25.91 -0.91
C LEU A 189 -11.41 27.34 -1.29
N ASP A 190 -10.48 27.50 -2.24
CA ASP A 190 -10.07 28.81 -2.75
C ASP A 190 -11.10 29.39 -3.73
N ASP A 191 -11.62 28.56 -4.63
CA ASP A 191 -12.51 29.03 -5.70
C ASP A 191 -13.96 29.25 -5.21
N THR A 192 -14.41 28.55 -4.16
CA THR A 192 -15.80 28.59 -3.70
C THR A 192 -15.93 28.60 -2.17
N SER A 193 -16.50 29.68 -1.62
CA SER A 193 -16.82 29.76 -0.18
C SER A 193 -17.97 28.83 0.25
N LEU A 194 -18.75 28.32 -0.71
CA LEU A 194 -19.83 27.36 -0.50
C LEU A 194 -19.35 25.90 -0.63
N HIS A 195 -18.04 25.65 -0.70
CA HIS A 195 -17.55 24.29 -0.78
C HIS A 195 -17.91 23.53 0.50
N ILE A 196 -18.74 22.49 0.37
CA ILE A 196 -18.96 21.52 1.44
C ILE A 196 -17.85 20.50 1.33
N ASP A 197 -17.06 20.41 2.39
CA ASP A 197 -15.98 19.45 2.49
C ASP A 197 -16.49 18.02 2.27
N ARG A 198 -15.63 17.19 1.69
CA ARG A 198 -15.91 15.77 1.43
C ARG A 198 -15.12 14.91 2.41
N GLU A 199 -15.29 15.13 3.70
CA GLU A 199 -14.60 14.37 4.76
C GLU A 199 -14.90 12.88 4.66
N ASP A 200 -16.08 12.51 4.15
CA ASP A 200 -16.44 11.12 3.91
C ASP A 200 -15.47 10.42 2.94
N ALA A 201 -14.92 11.13 1.94
CA ALA A 201 -13.96 10.55 1.01
C ALA A 201 -12.62 10.22 1.69
N PHE A 202 -12.17 11.07 2.62
CA PHE A 202 -10.99 10.78 3.45
C PHE A 202 -11.29 9.65 4.43
N ARG A 203 -12.47 9.65 5.05
CA ARG A 203 -12.91 8.59 5.94
C ARG A 203 -12.88 7.24 5.22
N ASP A 204 -13.47 7.14 4.04
CA ASP A 204 -13.47 5.91 3.24
C ASP A 204 -12.06 5.49 2.84
N LEU A 205 -11.19 6.45 2.50
CA LEU A 205 -9.80 6.18 2.15
C LEU A 205 -9.05 5.53 3.33
N PHE A 206 -9.21 6.04 4.56
CA PHE A 206 -8.49 5.55 5.73
C PHE A 206 -9.18 4.38 6.45
N ASP A 207 -10.51 4.27 6.40
CA ASP A 207 -11.26 3.21 7.07
C ASP A 207 -11.40 1.94 6.20
N VAL A 208 -11.32 2.08 4.88
CA VAL A 208 -11.51 0.97 3.94
C VAL A 208 -10.28 0.75 3.06
N ALA A 209 -9.84 1.76 2.33
CA ALA A 209 -8.81 1.57 1.31
C ALA A 209 -7.41 1.32 1.90
N GLN A 210 -7.04 2.04 2.96
CA GLN A 210 -5.76 1.86 3.66
C GLN A 210 -5.65 0.45 4.30
N PRO A 211 -6.59 -0.02 5.15
CA PRO A 211 -6.53 -1.37 5.70
C PRO A 211 -6.51 -2.45 4.62
N ARG A 212 -7.24 -2.25 3.52
CA ARG A 212 -7.22 -3.14 2.36
C ARG A 212 -5.84 -3.22 1.73
N ALA A 213 -5.20 -2.08 1.44
CA ALA A 213 -3.87 -2.02 0.85
C ALA A 213 -2.82 -2.67 1.77
N ARG A 214 -2.88 -2.37 3.08
CA ARG A 214 -2.03 -2.99 4.10
C ARG A 214 -2.18 -4.50 4.15
N LEU A 215 -3.41 -4.99 4.11
CA LEU A 215 -3.71 -6.41 4.12
C LEU A 215 -3.19 -7.10 2.85
N GLU A 216 -3.25 -6.44 1.69
CA GLU A 216 -2.67 -6.95 0.44
C GLU A 216 -1.14 -7.07 0.53
N ASP A 217 -0.47 -6.08 1.13
CA ASP A 217 0.98 -6.14 1.38
C ASP A 217 1.35 -7.24 2.39
N LEU A 218 0.55 -7.45 3.44
CA LEU A 218 0.76 -8.55 4.39
C LEU A 218 0.59 -9.93 3.74
N VAL A 219 -0.45 -10.12 2.92
CA VAL A 219 -0.65 -11.36 2.15
C VAL A 219 0.53 -11.61 1.21
N ARG A 220 1.11 -10.56 0.60
CA ARG A 220 2.35 -10.69 -0.18
C ARG A 220 3.49 -11.21 0.68
N ILE A 221 3.76 -10.56 1.80
CA ILE A 221 4.90 -10.89 2.67
C ILE A 221 4.78 -12.34 3.18
N ILE A 222 3.62 -12.71 3.72
CA ILE A 222 3.37 -14.05 4.25
C ILE A 222 3.35 -15.08 3.11
N GLY A 223 2.69 -14.78 1.99
CA GLY A 223 2.61 -15.67 0.84
C GLY A 223 3.96 -15.95 0.18
N VAL A 224 4.83 -14.94 0.08
CA VAL A 224 6.22 -15.11 -0.40
C VAL A 224 7.03 -15.95 0.57
N LYS A 225 6.89 -15.71 1.88
CA LYS A 225 7.56 -16.50 2.93
C LYS A 225 7.15 -17.98 2.88
N GLU A 226 5.87 -18.26 2.61
CA GLU A 226 5.34 -19.63 2.48
C GLU A 226 5.62 -20.27 1.10
N GLY A 227 6.23 -19.54 0.15
CA GLY A 227 6.46 -20.03 -1.21
C GLY A 227 5.20 -20.21 -2.05
N ILE A 228 4.08 -19.59 -1.64
CA ILE A 228 2.78 -19.68 -2.33
C ILE A 228 2.60 -18.52 -3.31
N VAL A 229 3.25 -17.39 -3.07
CA VAL A 229 3.18 -16.19 -3.90
C VAL A 229 4.57 -15.83 -4.38
N TYR A 230 4.71 -15.45 -5.65
CA TYR A 230 5.95 -14.87 -6.17
C TYR A 230 5.72 -13.45 -6.69
N VAL A 231 6.77 -12.65 -6.66
CA VAL A 231 6.76 -11.26 -7.11
C VAL A 231 7.60 -11.15 -8.38
N PRO A 232 7.00 -10.83 -9.55
CA PRO A 232 7.76 -10.66 -10.78
C PRO A 232 8.87 -9.60 -10.61
N GLY A 233 10.10 -9.96 -10.99
CA GLY A 233 11.25 -9.06 -10.91
C GLY A 233 11.96 -9.01 -9.55
N ALA A 234 11.38 -9.59 -8.49
CA ALA A 234 12.14 -9.86 -7.28
C ALA A 234 13.07 -11.04 -7.58
N ARG A 235 14.39 -10.79 -7.65
CA ARG A 235 15.38 -11.86 -7.74
C ARG A 235 15.24 -12.70 -6.47
N SER A 236 14.68 -13.90 -6.61
CA SER A 236 14.56 -14.82 -5.49
C SER A 236 15.96 -15.31 -5.14
N ASN A 237 16.60 -14.68 -4.15
CA ASN A 237 17.86 -15.16 -3.60
C ASN A 237 17.67 -16.47 -2.80
N ASN A 238 16.43 -16.97 -2.67
CA ASN A 238 16.07 -18.17 -1.91
C ASN A 238 16.04 -19.47 -2.73
N SER A 239 16.73 -19.53 -3.88
CA SER A 239 17.00 -20.82 -4.54
C SER A 239 18.06 -21.68 -3.79
N ALA A 240 18.28 -21.43 -2.51
CA ALA A 240 18.83 -22.43 -1.62
C ALA A 240 17.74 -23.47 -1.35
N SER A 241 17.74 -24.53 -2.17
CA SER A 241 17.42 -25.91 -1.77
C SER A 241 16.79 -26.01 -0.37
N PHE A 242 15.46 -26.08 -0.29
CA PHE A 242 14.74 -26.52 0.90
C PHE A 242 15.11 -28.00 1.16
N GLY A 243 16.30 -28.21 1.69
CA GLY A 243 16.70 -29.44 2.34
C GLY A 243 16.01 -29.48 3.70
N THR A 244 15.20 -30.50 3.89
CA THR A 244 14.50 -30.91 5.11
C THR A 244 15.31 -30.59 6.37
N THR A 245 15.00 -29.50 7.07
CA THR A 245 15.53 -29.23 8.41
C THR A 245 14.64 -29.90 9.44
N THR A 246 15.19 -30.94 10.06
CA THR A 246 14.69 -31.57 11.27
C THR A 246 14.65 -30.56 12.41
N ALA A 247 13.57 -30.61 13.18
CA ALA A 247 13.32 -29.73 14.31
C ALA A 247 14.35 -29.93 15.43
N THR A 248 15.12 -28.89 15.74
CA THR A 248 15.86 -28.78 17.01
C THR A 248 15.25 -27.65 17.84
N THR A 249 14.53 -28.07 18.86
CA THR A 249 14.03 -27.25 19.97
C THR A 249 15.22 -26.59 20.70
N SER A 250 15.28 -25.26 20.70
CA SER A 250 16.16 -24.51 21.60
C SER A 250 15.37 -23.43 22.35
N THR A 251 15.70 -23.37 23.63
CA THR A 251 15.07 -22.67 24.76
C THR A 251 15.42 -21.18 24.78
N PRO A 252 14.52 -20.27 25.23
CA PRO A 252 14.81 -18.84 25.28
C PRO A 252 15.52 -18.41 26.59
N PRO A 253 16.47 -17.47 26.54
CA PRO A 253 17.03 -16.85 27.73
C PRO A 253 16.17 -15.68 28.22
N LYS A 254 15.98 -15.62 29.54
CA LYS A 254 15.38 -14.52 30.30
C LYS A 254 16.29 -13.29 30.24
N HIS A 255 15.74 -12.11 29.99
CA HIS A 255 16.43 -10.84 30.23
C HIS A 255 15.59 -9.90 31.11
N HIS A 256 16.30 -9.24 32.02
CA HIS A 256 15.80 -8.43 33.12
C HIS A 256 15.05 -7.16 32.70
N GLN A 257 14.16 -6.78 33.61
CA GLN A 257 13.22 -5.68 33.60
C GLN A 257 13.80 -4.57 34.50
N GLU A 258 13.95 -3.35 33.99
CA GLU A 258 14.26 -2.18 34.82
C GLU A 258 13.28 -1.04 34.48
N SER A 259 12.80 -0.44 35.56
CA SER A 259 11.59 0.36 35.68
C SER A 259 11.91 1.85 35.80
N HIS A 260 11.20 2.71 35.08
CA HIS A 260 11.02 4.11 35.49
C HIS A 260 9.60 4.60 35.24
N SER A 261 8.92 4.82 36.35
CA SER A 261 7.61 5.44 36.48
C SER A 261 7.72 6.95 36.35
N THR A 262 6.81 7.61 35.63
CA THR A 262 6.41 8.99 35.93
C THR A 262 4.91 9.14 35.77
N ASP A 263 4.36 9.78 36.79
CA ASP A 263 3.00 9.82 37.27
C ASP A 263 2.39 11.18 36.89
N SER A 264 1.15 11.21 36.37
CA SER A 264 0.27 12.38 36.39
C SER A 264 -1.16 12.05 35.91
N PRO A 265 -2.21 12.54 36.61
CA PRO A 265 -3.61 12.13 36.39
C PRO A 265 -4.40 13.09 35.47
N PRO A 266 -5.48 12.62 34.82
CA PRO A 266 -6.45 13.52 34.20
C PRO A 266 -7.71 13.72 35.05
N ARG A 267 -8.18 14.96 34.95
CA ARG A 267 -9.31 15.62 35.60
C ARG A 267 -10.65 15.11 35.05
N ALA A 268 -11.59 14.87 35.96
CA ALA A 268 -12.95 14.44 35.69
C ALA A 268 -13.79 15.50 34.94
N GLN A 269 -14.54 15.07 33.93
CA GLN A 269 -15.70 15.79 33.40
C GLN A 269 -16.85 14.81 33.09
N SER A 270 -18.04 15.33 33.33
CA SER A 270 -19.32 14.71 33.65
C SER A 270 -20.08 14.21 32.41
N GLN A 271 -20.65 13.00 32.51
CA GLN A 271 -21.64 12.44 31.60
C GLN A 271 -23.07 12.67 32.13
N PRO A 272 -24.03 13.08 31.30
CA PRO A 272 -25.46 12.96 31.60
C PRO A 272 -26.06 11.62 31.13
N GLN A 273 -27.10 11.22 31.86
CA GLN A 273 -27.74 9.91 31.91
C GLN A 273 -28.57 9.51 30.67
N ALA A 274 -28.39 8.25 30.29
CA ALA A 274 -29.34 7.21 29.86
C ALA A 274 -30.76 7.57 29.34
N GLN A 275 -31.09 7.01 28.17
CA GLN A 275 -32.40 6.41 27.89
C GLN A 275 -32.20 4.99 27.34
N GLN A 276 -32.73 4.01 28.08
CA GLN A 276 -32.66 2.58 27.79
C GLN A 276 -33.90 2.14 27.00
N HIS A 277 -33.72 1.31 25.97
CA HIS A 277 -34.80 0.57 25.31
C HIS A 277 -34.53 -0.96 25.40
N PRO A 278 -35.58 -1.79 25.51
CA PRO A 278 -35.47 -3.22 25.81
C PRO A 278 -35.08 -4.09 24.60
N PRO A 279 -34.28 -5.16 24.78
CA PRO A 279 -33.94 -6.10 23.71
C PRO A 279 -35.03 -7.16 23.48
N LYS A 280 -35.28 -7.47 22.20
CA LYS A 280 -36.16 -8.56 21.76
C LYS A 280 -35.36 -9.89 21.65
N PRO A 281 -35.95 -11.03 22.04
CA PRO A 281 -35.30 -12.34 21.93
C PRO A 281 -35.67 -13.03 20.60
N ARG A 282 -34.77 -13.87 20.07
CA ARG A 282 -35.00 -15.01 19.14
C ARG A 282 -33.68 -15.32 18.39
N ARG A 283 -33.25 -16.54 18.12
CA ARG A 283 -33.76 -17.91 18.34
C ARG A 283 -32.55 -18.80 18.00
N SER A 284 -32.10 -19.65 18.91
CA SER A 284 -31.08 -20.66 18.66
C SER A 284 -31.75 -21.98 18.23
N PHE A 285 -31.28 -22.52 17.11
CA PHE A 285 -31.61 -23.80 16.48
C PHE A 285 -30.31 -24.20 15.75
N PHE A 286 -29.63 -25.34 15.89
CA PHE A 286 -29.98 -26.68 16.32
C PHE A 286 -28.77 -27.33 17.02
N SER A 287 -29.05 -28.12 18.05
CA SER A 287 -28.18 -29.15 18.60
C SER A 287 -28.44 -30.46 17.85
N PHE A 288 -27.41 -31.04 17.22
CA PHE A 288 -27.44 -32.44 16.78
C PHE A 288 -26.65 -33.29 17.77
N LEU A 289 -27.41 -34.03 18.58
CA LEU A 289 -26.97 -35.22 19.29
C LEU A 289 -26.92 -36.37 18.28
N SER A 290 -25.83 -37.12 18.23
CA SER A 290 -25.89 -38.51 17.79
C SER A 290 -24.99 -39.36 18.67
N SER A 291 -25.63 -40.37 19.22
CA SER A 291 -25.26 -41.24 20.31
C SER A 291 -24.64 -42.56 19.81
N SER A 292 -23.71 -43.08 20.61
CA SER A 292 -23.51 -44.50 20.98
C SER A 292 -23.55 -45.59 19.91
N SER A 293 -22.48 -46.39 19.81
CA SER A 293 -22.35 -47.68 20.53
C SER A 293 -20.98 -48.34 20.30
N PRO A 294 -20.43 -49.06 21.30
CA PRO A 294 -19.21 -49.85 21.17
C PRO A 294 -19.53 -51.32 20.85
N SER A 295 -18.80 -51.94 19.91
CA SER A 295 -18.76 -53.41 19.78
C SER A 295 -17.32 -53.87 19.67
N SER A 296 -16.85 -54.52 20.73
CA SER A 296 -15.54 -55.15 20.85
C SER A 296 -15.60 -56.58 20.32
N SER A 297 -14.85 -56.87 19.25
CA SER A 297 -14.52 -58.23 18.82
C SER A 297 -12.99 -58.37 18.71
N PRO A 298 -12.35 -59.33 19.41
CA PRO A 298 -10.92 -59.59 19.27
C PRO A 298 -10.65 -60.40 18.00
N SER A 299 -9.85 -59.83 17.09
CA SER A 299 -9.44 -60.45 15.82
C SER A 299 -7.91 -60.61 15.81
N PRO A 300 -7.37 -61.66 15.15
CA PRO A 300 -6.02 -62.16 15.41
C PRO A 300 -4.90 -61.29 14.81
N SER A 301 -3.73 -61.40 15.42
CA SER A 301 -2.50 -60.67 15.13
C SER A 301 -2.15 -60.60 13.63
N PRO A 302 -2.01 -59.39 13.04
CA PRO A 302 -1.61 -59.24 11.65
C PRO A 302 -0.10 -59.33 11.49
N THR A 303 0.28 -60.06 10.44
CA THR A 303 1.59 -60.12 9.80
C THR A 303 2.13 -58.71 9.51
N PRO A 304 3.44 -58.42 9.69
CA PRO A 304 4.01 -57.10 9.44
C PRO A 304 3.86 -56.72 7.95
N SER A 305 2.89 -55.86 7.67
CA SER A 305 2.66 -55.28 6.36
C SER A 305 3.85 -54.38 5.99
N PRO A 306 4.35 -54.44 4.75
CA PRO A 306 5.46 -53.60 4.30
C PRO A 306 5.11 -52.13 4.51
N SER A 307 6.04 -51.40 5.12
CA SER A 307 5.92 -49.97 5.41
C SER A 307 5.54 -49.21 4.13
N PRO A 308 4.39 -48.52 4.07
CA PRO A 308 3.99 -47.79 2.89
C PRO A 308 5.04 -46.72 2.57
N PHE A 309 5.53 -46.72 1.33
CA PHE A 309 6.40 -45.66 0.84
C PHE A 309 5.71 -44.30 1.05
N PRO A 310 6.42 -43.28 1.57
CA PRO A 310 5.84 -41.96 1.74
C PRO A 310 5.37 -41.43 0.39
N SER A 311 4.07 -41.14 0.28
CA SER A 311 3.51 -40.54 -0.93
C SER A 311 4.20 -39.18 -1.17
N PRO A 312 4.59 -38.86 -2.42
CA PRO A 312 5.24 -37.60 -2.72
C PRO A 312 4.34 -36.44 -2.30
N ALA A 313 4.89 -35.48 -1.58
CA ALA A 313 4.15 -34.30 -1.16
C ALA A 313 3.64 -33.52 -2.38
N PRO A 314 2.41 -32.98 -2.36
CA PRO A 314 1.86 -32.24 -3.48
C PRO A 314 2.73 -31.01 -3.80
N GLN A 315 3.13 -30.88 -5.07
CA GLN A 315 3.95 -29.77 -5.55
C GLN A 315 3.06 -28.54 -5.81
N ILE A 316 3.13 -27.55 -4.93
CA ILE A 316 2.36 -26.29 -5.07
C ILE A 316 3.06 -25.37 -6.07
N THR A 317 2.33 -24.90 -7.09
CA THR A 317 2.82 -23.88 -8.03
C THR A 317 2.51 -22.48 -7.49
N PRO A 318 3.51 -21.60 -7.27
CA PRO A 318 3.28 -20.28 -6.70
C PRO A 318 2.53 -19.34 -7.66
N LEU A 319 1.68 -18.48 -7.12
CA LEU A 319 0.89 -17.51 -7.89
C LEU A 319 1.58 -16.14 -7.98
N PRO A 320 1.46 -15.41 -9.12
CA PRO A 320 1.99 -14.06 -9.23
C PRO A 320 1.21 -13.09 -8.35
N PHE A 321 1.90 -12.32 -7.50
CA PHE A 321 1.25 -11.32 -6.63
C PHE A 321 0.33 -10.32 -7.37
N PRO A 322 0.66 -9.82 -8.58
CA PRO A 322 -0.24 -8.92 -9.32
C PRO A 322 -1.58 -9.54 -9.71
N ALA A 323 -1.69 -10.87 -9.75
CA ALA A 323 -2.95 -11.56 -10.00
C ALA A 323 -3.85 -11.64 -8.76
N LEU A 324 -3.32 -11.37 -7.57
CA LEU A 324 -4.06 -11.38 -6.32
C LEU A 324 -4.60 -9.98 -5.99
N SER A 325 -5.79 -9.93 -5.42
CA SER A 325 -6.41 -8.72 -4.89
C SER A 325 -7.27 -9.07 -3.70
N ILE A 326 -7.56 -8.11 -2.83
CA ILE A 326 -8.40 -8.33 -1.66
C ILE A 326 -9.72 -7.59 -1.86
N SER A 327 -10.81 -8.28 -1.55
CA SER A 327 -12.10 -7.67 -1.24
C SER A 327 -12.21 -7.46 0.25
N PHE A 328 -12.60 -6.26 0.65
CA PHE A 328 -12.70 -5.87 2.04
C PHE A 328 -14.12 -5.39 2.32
N SER A 329 -14.86 -6.16 3.12
CA SER A 329 -16.21 -5.80 3.56
C SER A 329 -16.25 -5.69 5.09
N PRO A 330 -17.29 -5.08 5.68
CA PRO A 330 -17.40 -4.98 7.14
C PRO A 330 -17.40 -6.34 7.87
N ARG A 331 -17.83 -7.41 7.19
CA ARG A 331 -18.02 -8.74 7.81
C ARG A 331 -17.05 -9.80 7.32
N ARG A 332 -16.39 -9.58 6.18
CA ARG A 332 -15.58 -10.59 5.49
C ARG A 332 -14.43 -9.93 4.74
N ALA A 333 -13.31 -10.62 4.66
CA ALA A 333 -12.25 -10.32 3.74
C ALA A 333 -12.04 -11.52 2.82
N GLY A 334 -11.93 -11.26 1.52
CA GLY A 334 -11.76 -12.32 0.52
C GLY A 334 -10.54 -12.06 -0.34
N LEU A 335 -9.77 -13.10 -0.62
CA LEU A 335 -8.68 -13.08 -1.59
C LEU A 335 -9.24 -13.45 -2.97
N ILE A 336 -9.07 -12.55 -3.93
CA ILE A 336 -9.60 -12.64 -5.29
C ILE A 336 -8.45 -12.80 -6.27
N LEU A 337 -8.50 -13.88 -7.06
CA LEU A 337 -7.59 -14.17 -8.17
C LEU A 337 -8.14 -13.57 -9.47
N ASN A 338 -7.27 -12.88 -10.21
CA ASN A 338 -7.54 -12.22 -11.49
C ASN A 338 -8.78 -11.30 -11.49
N ARG A 339 -9.14 -10.76 -10.31
CA ARG A 339 -10.34 -9.94 -10.07
C ARG A 339 -11.67 -10.64 -10.40
N THR A 340 -11.66 -11.96 -10.62
CA THR A 340 -12.85 -12.70 -11.07
C THR A 340 -13.27 -13.79 -10.10
N ARG A 341 -12.33 -14.40 -9.37
CA ARG A 341 -12.60 -15.58 -8.54
C ARG A 341 -12.11 -15.40 -7.12
N THR A 342 -13.00 -15.57 -6.14
CA THR A 342 -12.61 -15.66 -4.73
C THR A 342 -12.01 -17.04 -4.46
N VAL A 343 -10.77 -17.08 -3.98
CA VAL A 343 -10.00 -18.32 -3.72
C VAL A 343 -9.86 -18.61 -2.23
N ALA A 344 -9.95 -17.58 -1.38
CA ALA A 344 -9.99 -17.73 0.07
C ALA A 344 -10.89 -16.65 0.67
N GLU A 345 -11.59 -16.96 1.75
CA GLU A 345 -12.45 -15.99 2.43
C GLU A 345 -12.44 -16.22 3.93
N VAL A 346 -12.32 -15.13 4.69
CA VAL A 346 -12.23 -15.13 6.15
C VAL A 346 -13.31 -14.21 6.69
N ALA A 347 -14.09 -14.71 7.64
CA ALA A 347 -15.07 -13.91 8.36
C ALA A 347 -14.33 -12.95 9.30
N ARG A 348 -14.61 -11.65 9.17
CA ARG A 348 -14.11 -10.64 10.08
C ARG A 348 -14.92 -10.67 11.35
N ARG A 349 -14.25 -10.68 12.49
CA ARG A 349 -14.91 -10.38 13.76
C ARG A 349 -15.42 -8.96 13.65
N ALA A 350 -16.74 -8.78 13.76
CA ALA A 350 -17.36 -7.47 13.72
C ALA A 350 -16.75 -6.63 14.84
N GLY A 351 -15.74 -5.82 14.50
CA GLY A 351 -15.13 -4.87 15.39
C GLY A 351 -16.23 -3.90 15.75
N GLY A 352 -16.73 -3.98 16.98
CA GLY A 352 -17.73 -3.07 17.50
C GLY A 352 -17.16 -1.66 17.47
N TYR A 353 -17.38 -0.95 16.37
CA TYR A 353 -17.22 0.50 16.29
C TYR A 353 -18.26 1.23 17.16
N ALA A 354 -19.21 0.50 17.74
CA ALA A 354 -20.22 1.03 18.64
C ALA A 354 -19.73 1.06 20.10
N GLY A 355 -19.19 2.21 20.50
CA GLY A 355 -19.54 2.87 21.76
C GLY A 355 -19.18 2.19 23.09
N GLY A 356 -18.19 2.77 23.78
CA GLY A 356 -18.37 3.17 25.19
C GLY A 356 -18.46 2.10 26.27
N GLY A 357 -18.10 0.84 26.01
CA GLY A 357 -18.00 -0.19 27.05
C GLY A 357 -16.64 -0.17 27.74
N THR A 358 -16.51 0.49 28.90
CA THR A 358 -15.32 0.49 29.78
C THR A 358 -15.04 -0.87 30.46
N GLY A 359 -15.53 -1.97 29.90
CA GLY A 359 -15.34 -3.31 30.42
C GLY A 359 -13.98 -3.88 30.01
N THR A 360 -13.12 -4.07 30.99
CA THR A 360 -11.71 -4.53 31.00
C THR A 360 -11.41 -5.90 30.37
N GLY A 361 -12.18 -6.35 29.38
CA GLY A 361 -11.87 -7.55 28.61
C GLY A 361 -11.10 -7.19 27.36
N ALA A 362 -9.78 -7.43 27.35
CA ALA A 362 -8.90 -7.42 26.18
C ALA A 362 -9.27 -8.51 25.15
N ARG A 363 -10.55 -8.58 24.74
CA ARG A 363 -11.01 -9.47 23.69
C ARG A 363 -10.49 -8.91 22.37
N GLY A 364 -9.42 -9.56 21.90
CA GLY A 364 -8.57 -9.16 20.80
C GLY A 364 -9.32 -8.60 19.61
N ARG A 365 -9.02 -7.34 19.29
CA ARG A 365 -9.27 -6.81 17.95
C ARG A 365 -8.52 -7.73 16.99
N GLU A 366 -9.25 -8.28 16.02
CA GLU A 366 -8.66 -9.05 14.93
C GLU A 366 -7.60 -8.17 14.25
N THR A 367 -6.35 -8.64 14.30
CA THR A 367 -5.23 -7.94 13.67
C THR A 367 -5.24 -8.21 12.16
N LEU A 368 -4.75 -7.27 11.35
CA LEU A 368 -4.68 -7.52 9.90
C LEU A 368 -3.70 -8.66 9.58
N GLU A 369 -2.72 -8.88 10.45
CA GLU A 369 -1.74 -9.95 10.40
C GLU A 369 -2.40 -11.33 10.55
N GLU A 370 -3.30 -11.49 11.53
CA GLU A 370 -4.10 -12.72 11.69
C GLU A 370 -4.98 -12.98 10.47
N LEU A 371 -5.62 -11.93 9.96
CA LEU A 371 -6.49 -12.03 8.79
C LEU A 371 -5.69 -12.40 7.53
N ALA A 372 -4.51 -11.79 7.34
CA ALA A 372 -3.61 -12.12 6.24
C ALA A 372 -3.12 -13.56 6.32
N ALA A 373 -2.73 -14.03 7.51
CA ALA A 373 -2.31 -15.40 7.73
C ALA A 373 -3.45 -16.40 7.42
N ALA A 374 -4.67 -16.09 7.86
CA ALA A 374 -5.85 -16.90 7.56
C ALA A 374 -6.17 -16.95 6.06
N LEU A 375 -6.06 -15.82 5.35
CA LEU A 375 -6.23 -15.77 3.89
C LEU A 375 -5.17 -16.57 3.14
N VAL A 376 -3.89 -16.47 3.55
CA VAL A 376 -2.80 -17.25 2.94
C VAL A 376 -2.97 -18.75 3.24
N GLY A 377 -3.41 -19.11 4.45
CA GLY A 377 -3.77 -20.48 4.80
C GLY A 377 -4.89 -21.03 3.91
N GLY A 378 -5.96 -20.25 3.71
CA GLY A 378 -7.04 -20.60 2.78
C GLY A 378 -6.55 -20.75 1.33
N LEU A 379 -5.64 -19.87 0.89
CA LEU A 379 -5.03 -19.97 -0.44
C LEU A 379 -4.19 -21.26 -0.58
N LYS A 380 -3.46 -21.65 0.46
CA LYS A 380 -2.66 -22.87 0.49
C LYS A 380 -3.53 -24.11 0.31
N VAL A 381 -4.64 -24.18 1.05
CA VAL A 381 -5.61 -25.28 0.94
C VAL A 381 -6.20 -25.32 -0.48
N TRP A 382 -6.61 -24.16 -1.01
CA TRP A 382 -7.16 -24.07 -2.36
C TRP A 382 -6.20 -24.56 -3.45
N LEU A 383 -4.89 -24.32 -3.32
CA LEU A 383 -3.86 -24.79 -4.27
C LEU A 383 -3.51 -26.27 -4.13
N VAL A 384 -3.83 -26.90 -2.99
CA VAL A 384 -3.61 -28.34 -2.79
C VAL A 384 -4.80 -29.15 -3.26
N GLU A 385 -6.02 -28.59 -3.15
CA GLU A 385 -7.26 -29.26 -3.52
C GLU A 385 -7.67 -29.07 -5.00
N GLY A 386 -7.23 -27.99 -5.65
CA GLY A 386 -7.60 -27.63 -7.02
C GLY A 386 -6.48 -27.88 -8.01
#